data_AF-A0A3N5WF55-F1
#
_entry.id   AF-A0A3N5WF55-F1
#
_cell.length_a   1.000
_cell.length_b   1.000
_cell.length_c   1.000
_cell.angle_alpha   90.00
_cell.angle_beta   90.00
_cell.angle_gamma   90.00
#
_symmetry.space_group_name_H-M   'P 1'
#
loop_
_entity.id
_entity.type
_entity.pdbx_description
1 polymer ?
#
loop_
_entity_poly.entity_id
_entity_poly.type
_entity_poly.pdbx_seq_one_letter_code
_entity_poly.pdbx_strand_id
1 'polypeptide(L)'
;LPFTLWLMRAFFATIPMELEEAALVDGAGRVRALIYVVLPLALPGIIATSIFTFILAWNDYIFTRILITSDELKTLPVGVQDLFHSALIDWGLIMAAGMMITIPALLFFLSVQRYLIRGWGAGGVKG
;
A
#
# COMPACT_ATOMS: atom_id res chain seq x y z
N LEU A 1 -7.50 7.89 -3.82
CA LEU A 1 -8.14 8.24 -2.53
C LEU A 1 -9.55 7.66 -2.34
N PRO A 2 -10.52 7.78 -3.27
CA PRO A 2 -11.87 7.27 -3.01
C PRO A 2 -11.92 5.76 -2.74
N PHE A 3 -11.22 4.98 -3.58
CA PHE A 3 -11.19 3.53 -3.44
C PHE A 3 -10.43 3.05 -2.18
N THR A 4 -9.36 3.75 -1.80
CA THR A 4 -8.59 3.44 -0.59
C THR A 4 -9.41 3.70 0.67
N LEU A 5 -10.21 4.78 0.69
CA LEU A 5 -11.16 5.06 1.77
C LEU A 5 -12.28 4.02 1.81
N TRP A 6 -12.79 3.61 0.66
CA TRP A 6 -13.82 2.57 0.57
C TRP A 6 -13.33 1.21 1.09
N LEU A 7 -12.11 0.79 0.71
CA LEU A 7 -11.45 -0.40 1.24
C LEU A 7 -11.27 -0.33 2.75
N MET A 8 -10.73 0.77 3.26
CA MET A 8 -10.53 0.96 4.70
C MET A 8 -11.85 0.93 5.46
N ARG A 9 -12.89 1.57 4.93
CA ARG A 9 -14.24 1.53 5.52
C ARG A 9 -14.77 0.10 5.57
N ALA A 10 -14.58 -0.70 4.52
CA ALA A 10 -15.01 -2.09 4.50
C ALA A 10 -14.31 -2.91 5.60
N PHE A 11 -13.01 -2.69 5.83
CA PHE A 11 -12.27 -3.33 6.93
C PHE A 11 -12.70 -2.85 8.31
N PHE A 12 -12.89 -1.55 8.53
CA PHE A 12 -13.38 -1.06 9.82
C PHE A 12 -14.77 -1.61 10.14
N ALA A 13 -15.63 -1.80 9.14
CA ALA A 13 -16.97 -2.37 9.32
C ALA A 13 -16.95 -3.85 9.76
N THR A 14 -15.82 -4.56 9.64
CA THR A 14 -15.69 -5.93 10.14
C THR A 14 -15.28 -6.00 11.62
N ILE A 15 -14.89 -4.87 12.21
CA ILE A 15 -14.46 -4.80 13.62
C ILE A 15 -15.72 -4.65 14.49
N PRO A 16 -15.98 -5.56 15.44
CA PRO A 16 -17.15 -5.47 16.29
C PRO A 16 -17.10 -4.20 17.16
N MET A 17 -18.21 -3.44 17.20
CA MET A 17 -18.26 -2.21 17.99
C MET A 17 -18.18 -2.48 19.50
N GLU A 18 -18.56 -3.68 19.96
CA GLU A 18 -18.54 -4.00 21.39
C GLU A 18 -17.12 -3.92 21.98
N LEU A 19 -16.08 -4.11 21.16
CA LEU A 19 -14.68 -3.97 21.59
C LEU A 19 -14.31 -2.53 21.92
N GLU A 20 -14.82 -1.56 21.15
CA GLU A 20 -14.61 -0.14 21.43
C GLU A 20 -15.43 0.31 22.65
N GLU A 21 -16.68 -0.15 22.76
CA GLU A 21 -17.55 0.13 23.90
C GLU A 21 -16.98 -0.43 25.20
N ALA A 22 -16.45 -1.65 25.20
CA ALA A 22 -15.79 -2.25 26.36
C ALA A 22 -14.59 -1.40 26.82
N ALA A 23 -13.77 -0.90 25.88
CA ALA A 23 -12.64 -0.05 26.21
C ALA A 23 -13.07 1.30 26.84
N LEU A 24 -14.19 1.86 26.37
CA LEU A 24 -14.77 3.09 26.94
C LEU A 24 -15.30 2.86 28.36
N VAL A 25 -15.93 1.70 28.62
CA VAL A 25 -16.39 1.30 29.97
C VAL A 25 -15.22 1.09 30.92
N ASP A 26 -14.10 0.55 30.43
CA ASP A 26 -12.83 0.40 31.18
C ASP A 26 -12.12 1.74 31.46
N GLY A 27 -12.74 2.87 31.10
CA GLY A 27 -12.21 4.21 31.35
C GLY A 27 -11.18 4.67 30.32
N ALA A 28 -11.00 3.97 29.20
CA ALA A 28 -10.21 4.50 28.10
C ALA A 28 -10.97 5.67 27.43
N GLY A 29 -10.32 6.81 27.24
CA GLY A 29 -10.88 7.88 26.42
C GLY A 29 -10.94 7.47 24.93
N ARG A 30 -11.78 8.15 24.13
CA ARG A 30 -11.98 7.84 22.69
C ARG A 30 -10.69 7.68 21.88
N VAL A 31 -9.72 8.57 22.06
CA VAL A 31 -8.43 8.50 21.35
C VAL A 31 -7.63 7.26 21.76
N ARG A 32 -7.71 6.87 23.03
CA ARG A 32 -7.03 5.69 23.56
C ARG A 32 -7.68 4.41 23.03
N ALA A 33 -9.02 4.33 23.02
CA ALA A 33 -9.74 3.22 22.41
C ALA A 33 -9.41 3.08 20.91
N LEU A 34 -9.37 4.18 20.17
CA LEU A 34 -8.98 4.17 18.76
C LEU A 34 -7.56 3.61 18.56
N ILE A 35 -6.56 4.15 19.26
CA ILE A 35 -5.15 3.80 19.04
C ILE A 35 -4.81 2.39 19.52
N TYR A 36 -5.35 1.97 20.67
CA TYR A 36 -4.93 0.73 21.32
C TYR A 36 -5.86 -0.46 21.09
N VAL A 37 -7.10 -0.23 20.64
CA VAL A 37 -8.07 -1.31 20.38
C VAL A 37 -8.39 -1.39 18.90
N VAL A 38 -8.88 -0.31 18.30
CA VAL A 38 -9.36 -0.33 16.92
C VAL A 38 -8.21 -0.39 15.91
N LEU A 39 -7.16 0.43 16.08
CA LEU A 39 -6.04 0.53 15.13
C LEU A 39 -5.28 -0.80 14.94
N PRO A 40 -4.93 -1.55 16.01
CA PRO A 40 -4.25 -2.84 15.87
C PRO A 40 -5.12 -3.90 15.19
N LEU A 41 -6.43 -3.88 15.43
CA LEU A 41 -7.39 -4.76 14.76
C LEU A 41 -7.57 -4.39 13.28
N ALA A 42 -7.48 -3.11 12.94
CA ALA A 42 -7.51 -2.62 11.57
C ALA A 42 -6.19 -2.79 10.81
N LEU A 43 -5.09 -3.16 11.49
CA LEU A 43 -3.76 -3.26 10.91
C LEU A 43 -3.71 -4.14 9.64
N PRO A 44 -4.36 -5.33 9.57
CA PRO A 44 -4.40 -6.12 8.34
C PRO A 44 -5.05 -5.38 7.17
N GLY A 45 -6.10 -4.59 7.43
CA GLY A 45 -6.77 -3.77 6.43
C GLY A 45 -5.94 -2.58 5.96
N ILE A 46 -5.22 -1.94 6.89
CA ILE A 46 -4.26 -0.86 6.58
C ILE A 46 -3.16 -1.41 5.67
N ILE A 47 -2.65 -2.59 5.98
CA ILE A 47 -1.61 -3.26 5.19
C ILE A 47 -2.11 -3.58 3.77
N ALA A 48 -3.27 -4.22 3.65
CA ALA A 48 -3.85 -4.56 2.34
C ALA A 48 -4.07 -3.30 1.49
N THR A 49 -4.62 -2.24 2.09
CA THR A 49 -4.85 -0.96 1.41
C THR A 49 -3.54 -0.27 1.04
N SER A 50 -2.52 -0.37 1.88
CA SER A 50 -1.19 0.19 1.60
C SER A 50 -0.52 -0.49 0.41
N ILE A 51 -0.63 -1.82 0.30
CA ILE A 51 -0.13 -2.56 -0.87
C ILE A 51 -0.83 -2.11 -2.14
N PHE A 52 -2.16 -2.07 -2.11
CA PHE A 52 -2.95 -1.61 -3.25
C PHE A 52 -2.55 -0.19 -3.68
N THR A 53 -2.43 0.72 -2.72
CA THR A 53 -2.06 2.13 -2.98
C THR A 53 -0.63 2.24 -3.53
N PHE A 54 0.31 1.47 -2.99
CA PHE A 54 1.69 1.43 -3.46
C PHE A 54 1.77 0.96 -4.91
N ILE A 55 1.07 -0.12 -5.27
CA ILE A 55 1.07 -0.65 -6.64
C ILE A 55 0.56 0.41 -7.63
N LEU A 56 -0.51 1.13 -7.28
CA LEU A 56 -1.04 2.19 -8.12
C LEU A 56 -0.06 3.35 -8.27
N ALA A 57 0.50 3.84 -7.17
CA ALA A 57 1.40 4.99 -7.19
C ALA A 57 2.75 4.67 -7.87
N TRP A 58 3.29 3.46 -7.64
CA TRP A 58 4.56 3.02 -8.20
C TRP A 58 4.52 2.85 -9.73
N ASN A 59 3.36 2.45 -10.26
CA ASN A 59 3.15 2.24 -11.70
C ASN A 59 2.53 3.46 -12.41
N ASP A 60 2.36 4.60 -11.74
CA ASP A 60 1.66 5.74 -12.33
C ASP A 60 2.53 6.46 -13.38
N TYR A 61 2.40 6.01 -14.62
CA TYR A 61 3.09 6.57 -15.77
C TYR A 61 2.41 7.85 -16.29
N ILE A 62 1.08 7.83 -16.45
CA ILE A 62 0.34 8.87 -17.17
C ILE A 62 0.42 10.20 -16.42
N PHE A 63 0.13 10.17 -15.12
CA PHE A 63 0.12 11.39 -14.31
C PHE A 63 1.52 12.00 -14.23
N THR A 64 2.53 11.15 -14.00
CA THR A 64 3.92 11.57 -13.95
C THR A 64 4.39 12.15 -15.29
N ARG A 65 4.09 11.50 -16.42
CA ARG A 65 4.53 11.96 -17.74
C ARG A 65 3.95 13.34 -18.10
N ILE A 66 2.73 13.62 -17.64
CA ILE A 66 2.05 14.89 -17.92
C ILE A 66 2.59 16.02 -17.03
N LEU A 67 2.83 15.73 -15.75
CA LEU A 67 3.20 16.76 -14.76
C LEU A 67 4.69 17.02 -14.66
N ILE A 68 5.52 15.98 -14.86
CA ILE A 68 6.96 16.09 -14.76
C ILE A 68 7.54 16.40 -16.14
N THR A 69 8.02 17.64 -16.28
CA THR A 69 8.66 18.15 -17.50
C THR A 69 10.18 18.23 -17.40
N SER A 70 10.74 18.24 -16.18
CA SER A 70 12.18 18.25 -15.93
C SER A 70 12.77 16.84 -15.91
N ASP A 71 13.88 16.63 -16.61
CA ASP A 71 14.57 15.34 -16.67
C ASP A 71 15.04 14.84 -15.29
N GLU A 72 15.45 15.75 -14.40
CA GLU A 72 15.96 15.41 -13.05
C GLU A 72 14.91 14.80 -12.12
N LEU A 73 13.62 15.06 -12.37
CA LEU A 73 12.51 14.58 -11.54
C LEU A 73 11.79 13.38 -12.15
N LYS A 74 12.25 12.87 -13.29
CA LYS A 74 11.60 11.74 -13.98
C LYS A 74 11.57 10.51 -13.09
N THR A 75 10.39 9.92 -12.95
CA THR A 75 10.26 8.63 -12.29
C THR A 75 10.81 7.52 -13.19
N LEU A 76 11.23 6.41 -12.56
CA LEU A 76 11.80 5.26 -13.28
C LEU A 76 10.91 4.77 -14.45
N PRO A 77 9.58 4.61 -14.32
CA PRO A 77 8.74 4.20 -15.44
C PRO A 77 8.78 5.17 -16.63
N VAL A 78 8.83 6.47 -16.36
CA VAL A 78 8.90 7.51 -17.40
C VAL A 78 10.26 7.51 -18.10
N GLY A 79 11.35 7.42 -17.33
CA GLY A 79 12.70 7.37 -17.88
C GLY A 79 12.97 6.12 -18.71
N VAL A 80 12.41 4.97 -18.31
CA VAL A 80 12.53 3.74 -19.09
C VAL A 80 11.79 3.84 -20.42
N GLN A 81 10.65 4.52 -20.46
CA GLN A 81 9.93 4.71 -21.72
C GLN A 81 10.71 5.54 -22.74
N ASP A 82 11.55 6.48 -22.29
CA ASP A 82 12.40 7.27 -23.20
C ASP A 82 13.49 6.40 -23.87
N LEU A 83 13.95 5.33 -23.22
CA LEU A 83 14.93 4.39 -23.79
C LEU A 83 14.39 3.67 -25.05
N PHE A 84 13.08 3.42 -25.11
CA PHE A 84 12.44 2.82 -26.29
C PHE A 84 12.38 3.76 -27.50
N HIS A 85 12.55 5.07 -27.29
CA HIS A 85 12.49 6.08 -28.35
C HIS A 85 13.89 6.53 -28.82
N SER A 86 14.96 5.91 -28.31
CA SER A 86 16.33 6.18 -28.71
C SER A 86 16.60 5.70 -30.14
N ALA A 87 17.52 6.37 -30.85
CA ALA A 87 17.93 6.03 -32.22
C ALA A 87 18.48 4.60 -32.36
N LEU A 88 19.03 4.06 -31.27
CA LEU A 88 19.41 2.65 -31.12
C LEU A 88 18.79 2.12 -29.82
N ILE A 89 17.93 1.12 -29.95
CA ILE A 89 17.28 0.48 -28.80
C ILE A 89 18.28 -0.51 -28.19
N ASP A 90 18.79 -0.18 -27.01
CA ASP A 90 19.59 -1.09 -26.20
C ASP A 90 18.69 -1.92 -25.28
N TRP A 91 18.43 -3.16 -25.70
CA TRP A 91 17.64 -4.12 -24.93
C TRP A 91 18.29 -4.48 -23.59
N GLY A 92 19.63 -4.48 -23.50
CA GLY A 92 20.33 -4.74 -22.26
C GLY A 92 20.06 -3.66 -21.23
N LEU A 93 20.10 -2.39 -21.66
CA LEU A 93 19.80 -1.25 -20.81
C LEU A 93 18.32 -1.23 -20.37
N ILE A 94 17.39 -1.56 -21.26
CA ILE A 94 15.96 -1.67 -20.94
C ILE A 94 15.71 -2.77 -19.90
N MET A 95 16.30 -3.95 -20.07
CA MET A 95 16.14 -5.06 -19.12
C MET A 95 16.76 -4.74 -17.76
N ALA A 96 17.93 -4.09 -17.74
CA ALA A 96 18.57 -3.63 -16.50
C ALA A 96 17.67 -2.62 -15.76
N ALA A 97 17.08 -1.67 -16.48
CA ALA A 97 16.16 -0.70 -15.89
C ALA A 97 14.85 -1.34 -15.42
N GLY A 98 14.33 -2.34 -16.13
CA GLY A 98 13.19 -3.16 -15.67
C GLY A 98 13.47 -3.89 -14.35
N MET A 99 14.70 -4.42 -14.19
CA MET A 99 15.12 -5.02 -12.92
C MET A 99 15.16 -3.97 -11.80
N MET A 100 15.67 -2.77 -12.07
CA MET A 100 15.66 -1.66 -11.10
C MET A 100 14.25 -1.21 -10.69
N ILE A 101 13.27 -1.27 -11.60
CA ILE A 101 11.86 -0.99 -11.27
C ILE A 101 11.27 -2.09 -10.39
N THR A 102 11.64 -3.35 -10.64
CA THR A 102 11.06 -4.52 -9.98
C THR A 102 11.60 -4.70 -8.56
N ILE A 103 12.89 -4.43 -8.31
CA ILE A 103 13.54 -4.65 -7.01
C ILE A 103 12.84 -3.89 -5.85
N PRO A 104 12.56 -2.57 -5.93
CA PRO A 104 11.90 -1.85 -4.85
C PRO A 104 10.48 -2.37 -4.56
N ALA A 105 9.74 -2.71 -5.62
CA ALA A 105 8.41 -3.28 -5.49
C ALA A 105 8.44 -4.65 -4.78
N LEU A 106 9.41 -5.50 -5.12
CA LEU A 106 9.65 -6.77 -4.43
C LEU A 106 10.03 -6.56 -2.97
N LEU A 107 10.97 -5.66 -2.66
CA LEU A 107 11.38 -5.38 -1.28
C LEU A 107 10.20 -4.89 -0.44
N PHE A 108 9.39 -3.97 -0.98
CA PHE A 108 8.18 -3.51 -0.32
C PHE A 108 7.22 -4.67 -0.07
N PHE A 109 6.91 -5.47 -1.10
CA PHE A 109 6.03 -6.64 -0.95
C PHE A 109 6.53 -7.63 0.11
N LEU A 110 7.82 -7.97 0.08
CA LEU A 110 8.45 -8.89 1.05
C LEU A 110 8.41 -8.35 2.49
N SER A 111 8.52 -7.02 2.67
CA SER A 111 8.45 -6.39 3.99
C SER A 111 7.03 -6.44 4.59
N VAL A 112 6.00 -6.39 3.73
CA VAL A 112 4.60 -6.26 4.13
C VAL A 112 3.89 -7.62 4.19
N GLN A 113 4.23 -8.59 3.33
CA GLN A 113 3.58 -9.91 3.26
C GLN A 113 3.55 -10.66 4.62
N ARG A 114 4.58 -10.46 5.46
CA ARG A 114 4.67 -11.12 6.79
C ARG A 114 3.52 -10.73 7.71
N TYR A 115 2.96 -9.54 7.52
CA TYR A 115 1.85 -9.04 8.32
C TYR A 115 0.49 -9.50 7.81
N LEU A 116 0.36 -9.75 6.49
CA LEU A 116 -0.85 -10.37 5.92
C LEU A 116 -1.05 -11.79 6.45
N ILE A 117 0.03 -12.59 6.49
CA ILE A 117 -0.03 -13.99 6.95
C ILE A 117 -0.37 -14.08 8.45
N ARG A 118 0.12 -13.14 9.27
CA ARG A 118 -0.19 -13.09 10.71
C ARG A 118 -1.62 -12.66 11.01
N GLY A 119 -2.24 -11.86 10.14
CA GLY A 119 -3.63 -11.40 10.31
C GLY A 119 -4.69 -12.45 9.99
N TRP A 120 -4.37 -13.46 9.18
CA TRP A 120 -5.32 -14.49 8.70
C TRP A 120 -5.70 -15.57 9.73
N GLY A 121 -5.22 -15.49 10.98
CA GLY A 121 -5.51 -16.49 12.03
C GLY A 121 -5.92 -15.93 13.39
N ALA A 122 -5.97 -14.60 13.56
CA ALA A 122 -6.26 -13.98 14.86
C ALA A 122 -7.74 -13.56 15.03
N GLY A 123 -8.60 -13.83 14.04
CA GLY A 123 -10.04 -13.63 14.11
C GLY A 123 -10.72 -14.74 14.89
N GLY A 124 -10.57 -14.71 16.20
CA GLY A 124 -11.33 -15.53 17.13
C GLY A 124 -12.82 -15.20 17.05
N VAL A 125 -13.56 -16.03 16.32
CA VAL A 125 -14.77 -16.68 16.85
C VAL A 125 -14.89 -18.02 16.15
N LYS A 126 -14.70 -19.08 16.92
CA LYS A 126 -15.33 -20.37 16.62
C LYS A 126 -16.84 -20.13 16.70
N GLY A 127 -17.49 -20.03 15.55
CA GLY A 127 -18.82 -20.59 15.36
C GLY A 127 -18.66 -22.05 14.99
#